data_AF-A0A7C4FNZ8-F1
#
_entry.id   AF-A0A7C4FNZ8-F1
#
_cell.length_a   1.000
_cell.length_b   1.000
_cell.length_c   1.000
_cell.angle_alpha   90.00
_cell.angle_beta   90.00
_cell.angle_gamma   90.00
#
_symmetry.space_group_name_H-M   'P 1'
#
loop_
_entity.id
_entity.type
_entity.pdbx_description
1 polymer ?
#
loop_
_entity_poly.entity_id
_entity_poly.type
_entity_poly.pdbx_seq_one_letter_code
_entity_poly.pdbx_strand_id
1 'polypeptide(L)'
;MNNITPKSTLFVTIIRWLARIIGILAVAVFLIFFVADCVKKGTIAIGSDRIVMTVFMFLVFVGLIIAWKWEGIGGTLALVSLIPFIMFAPPTVTQGAILVMTILYGLPALLFVFCWWKTRKKIISQVAQQ
;
A
#
# COMPACT_ATOMS: atom_id res chain seq x y z
N MET A 1 31.82 20.30 -21.29
CA MET A 1 31.20 19.00 -20.95
C MET A 1 29.89 19.28 -20.24
N ASN A 2 28.78 19.27 -20.98
CA ASN A 2 27.45 19.52 -20.42
C ASN A 2 26.86 18.20 -19.95
N ASN A 3 26.75 18.05 -18.64
CA ASN A 3 26.24 16.86 -17.98
C ASN A 3 24.71 16.89 -18.07
N ILE A 4 24.15 16.52 -19.22
CA ILE A 4 22.71 16.35 -19.37
C ILE A 4 22.34 15.05 -18.66
N THR A 5 22.21 15.11 -17.33
CA THR A 5 21.65 14.00 -16.57
C THR A 5 20.18 13.85 -16.96
N PRO A 6 19.71 12.65 -17.33
CA PRO A 6 18.33 12.45 -17.77
C PRO A 6 17.38 12.65 -16.57
N LYS A 7 16.87 13.87 -16.41
CA LYS A 7 15.95 14.31 -15.34
C LYS A 7 14.72 13.39 -15.16
N SER A 8 14.36 12.61 -16.19
CA SER A 8 13.23 11.68 -16.19
C SER A 8 13.41 10.42 -15.33
N THR A 9 14.64 9.99 -15.01
CA THR A 9 14.87 8.79 -14.21
C THR A 9 14.84 9.08 -12.71
N LEU A 10 15.44 10.19 -12.28
CA LEU A 10 15.47 10.61 -10.87
C LEU A 10 14.08 10.88 -10.30
N PHE A 11 13.19 11.53 -11.07
CA PHE A 11 11.83 11.84 -10.61
C PHE A 11 11.00 10.58 -10.34
N VAL A 12 11.13 9.56 -11.20
CA VAL A 12 10.48 8.26 -11.02
C VAL A 12 11.06 7.52 -9.82
N THR A 13 12.37 7.58 -9.63
CA THR A 13 13.05 6.97 -8.46
C THR A 13 12.63 7.63 -7.15
N ILE A 14 12.49 8.96 -7.11
CA ILE A 14 12.02 9.70 -5.93
C ILE A 14 10.58 9.33 -5.60
N ILE A 15 9.70 9.28 -6.60
CA ILE A 15 8.29 8.86 -6.39
C ILE A 15 8.22 7.43 -5.86
N ARG A 16 9.05 6.51 -6.37
CA ARG A 16 9.14 5.14 -5.86
C ARG A 16 9.61 5.10 -4.41
N TRP A 17 10.63 5.87 -4.07
CA TRP A 17 11.13 5.96 -2.69
C TRP A 17 10.11 6.57 -1.74
N LEU A 18 9.38 7.61 -2.16
CA LEU A 18 8.30 8.19 -1.36
C LEU A 18 7.17 7.19 -1.15
N ALA A 19 6.72 6.48 -2.19
CA ALA A 19 5.70 5.43 -2.07
C ALA A 19 6.14 4.32 -1.10
N ARG A 20 7.42 3.95 -1.13
CA ARG A 20 8.02 2.96 -0.21
C ARG A 20 8.07 3.47 1.23
N ILE A 21 8.54 4.70 1.46
CA ILE A 21 8.62 5.29 2.80
C ILE A 21 7.23 5.43 3.40
N ILE A 22 6.25 5.91 2.62
CA ILE A 22 4.86 6.06 3.07
C ILE A 22 4.25 4.68 3.37
N GLY A 23 4.48 3.67 2.52
CA GLY A 23 4.01 2.31 2.75
C GLY A 23 4.60 1.68 4.02
N ILE A 24 5.92 1.78 4.22
CA ILE A 24 6.60 1.27 5.43
C ILE A 24 6.10 1.99 6.67
N LEU A 25 5.95 3.32 6.61
CA LEU A 25 5.46 4.12 7.71
C LEU A 25 4.02 3.70 8.09
N ALA A 26 3.15 3.50 7.10
CA ALA A 26 1.79 3.03 7.31
C ALA A 26 1.75 1.66 8.01
N VAL A 27 2.56 0.71 7.54
CA VAL A 27 2.69 -0.63 8.15
C VAL A 27 3.21 -0.53 9.58
N ALA A 28 4.24 0.28 9.82
CA ALA A 28 4.85 0.44 11.14
C ALA A 28 3.88 1.05 12.15
N VAL A 29 3.13 2.09 11.76
CA VAL A 29 2.10 2.71 12.60
C VAL A 29 1.05 1.68 13.00
N PHE A 30 0.55 0.89 12.05
CA PHE A 30 -0.41 -0.18 12.37
C PHE A 30 0.15 -1.18 13.38
N LEU A 31 1.37 -1.67 13.14
CA LEU A 31 2.01 -2.66 14.01
C LEU A 31 2.16 -2.15 15.44
N ILE A 32 2.55 -0.88 15.61
CA ILE A 32 2.66 -0.26 16.93
C ILE A 32 1.30 -0.24 17.64
N PHE A 33 0.24 0.21 16.95
CA PHE A 33 -1.11 0.21 17.52
C PHE A 33 -1.61 -1.21 17.83
N PHE A 34 -1.37 -2.16 16.92
CA PHE A 34 -1.78 -3.55 17.08
C PHE A 34 -1.10 -4.22 18.27
N VAL A 35 0.23 -4.07 18.39
CA VAL A 35 1.00 -4.60 19.51
C VAL A 35 0.58 -3.91 20.82
N ALA A 36 0.39 -2.59 20.81
CA ALA A 36 -0.07 -1.86 21.99
C ALA A 36 -1.45 -2.35 22.47
N ASP A 37 -2.36 -2.63 21.55
CA ASP A 37 -3.68 -3.18 21.86
C ASP A 37 -3.59 -4.62 22.38
N CYS A 38 -2.71 -5.45 21.81
CA CYS A 38 -2.45 -6.81 22.30
C CYS A 38 -1.86 -6.83 23.71
N VAL A 39 -0.89 -5.95 23.99
CA VAL A 39 -0.27 -5.82 25.32
C VAL A 39 -1.27 -5.33 26.36
N LYS A 40 -2.12 -4.34 26.02
CA LYS A 40 -3.14 -3.83 26.94
C LYS A 40 -4.23 -4.83 27.27
N LYS A 41 -4.67 -5.61 26.28
CA LYS A 41 -5.78 -6.58 26.44
C LYS A 41 -5.32 -7.96 26.89
N GLY A 42 -4.00 -8.22 26.90
CA GLY A 42 -3.40 -9.50 27.28
C GLY A 42 -3.77 -10.68 26.36
N THR A 43 -4.59 -10.43 25.35
CA THR A 43 -5.14 -11.40 24.40
C THR A 43 -5.31 -10.71 23.05
N ILE A 44 -5.17 -11.47 21.97
CA ILE A 44 -5.58 -10.98 20.66
C ILE A 44 -7.10 -11.06 20.62
N ALA A 45 -7.78 -9.99 21.02
CA ALA A 45 -9.23 -9.89 21.02
C ALA A 45 -9.76 -9.75 19.58
N ILE A 46 -9.49 -10.75 18.75
CA ILE A 46 -10.11 -10.91 17.44
C ILE A 46 -11.41 -11.66 17.70
N GLY A 47 -12.51 -10.93 17.87
CA GLY A 47 -13.84 -11.53 17.78
C GLY A 47 -13.98 -12.25 16.44
N SER A 48 -14.80 -13.30 16.36
CA SER A 48 -14.98 -14.06 15.11
C SER A 48 -15.44 -13.17 13.94
N ASP A 49 -16.11 -12.06 14.26
CA ASP A 49 -16.55 -11.00 13.36
C ASP A 49 -15.39 -10.19 12.74
N ARG A 50 -14.21 -10.17 13.37
CA ARG A 50 -13.05 -9.35 12.96
C ARG A 50 -11.94 -10.11 12.26
N ILE A 51 -11.98 -11.44 12.27
CA ILE A 51 -10.94 -12.29 11.66
C ILE A 51 -10.77 -11.95 10.17
N VAL A 52 -11.88 -11.79 9.45
CA VAL A 52 -11.87 -11.50 8.01
C VAL A 52 -11.17 -10.16 7.74
N MET A 53 -11.52 -9.12 8.48
CA MET A 53 -10.90 -7.79 8.37
C MET A 53 -9.39 -7.85 8.68
N THR A 54 -8.99 -8.58 9.72
CA THR A 54 -7.56 -8.75 10.08
C THR A 54 -6.79 -9.48 8.98
N VAL A 55 -7.33 -10.56 8.42
CA VAL A 55 -6.68 -11.33 7.34
C VAL A 55 -6.48 -10.45 6.09
N PHE A 56 -7.49 -9.69 5.69
CA PHE A 56 -7.36 -8.78 4.55
C PHE A 56 -6.39 -7.63 4.81
N MET A 57 -6.27 -7.17 6.05
CA MET A 57 -5.24 -6.20 6.44
C MET A 57 -3.82 -6.78 6.28
N PHE A 58 -3.60 -8.03 6.69
CA PHE A 58 -2.32 -8.71 6.45
C PHE A 58 -2.04 -8.89 4.95
N LEU A 59 -3.08 -9.18 4.14
CA LEU A 59 -2.95 -9.24 2.68
C LEU A 59 -2.54 -7.89 2.07
N VAL A 60 -3.04 -6.76 2.61
CA VAL A 60 -2.57 -5.42 2.23
C VAL A 60 -1.07 -5.28 2.49
N PHE A 61 -0.57 -5.74 3.64
CA PHE A 61 0.86 -5.70 3.96
C PHE A 61 1.70 -6.59 3.06
N VAL A 62 1.24 -7.82 2.82
CA VAL A 62 1.89 -8.72 1.86
C VAL A 62 1.94 -8.07 0.48
N GLY A 63 0.85 -7.42 0.04
CA GLY A 63 0.82 -6.64 -1.20
C GLY A 63 1.86 -5.52 -1.22
N LEU A 64 1.97 -4.73 -0.15
CA LEU A 64 2.96 -3.65 -0.04
C LEU A 64 4.41 -4.17 -0.01
N ILE A 65 4.67 -5.30 0.66
CA ILE A 65 5.98 -5.95 0.69
C ILE A 65 6.34 -6.51 -0.70
N ILE A 66 5.38 -7.16 -1.37
CA ILE A 66 5.58 -7.66 -2.75
C ILE A 66 5.81 -6.48 -3.71
N ALA A 67 5.13 -5.35 -3.49
CA ALA A 67 5.30 -4.13 -4.30
C ALA A 67 6.75 -3.60 -4.26
N TRP A 68 7.53 -4.00 -3.25
CA TRP A 68 8.93 -3.61 -3.11
C TRP A 68 9.83 -4.19 -4.21
N LYS A 69 9.52 -5.40 -4.70
CA LYS A 69 10.20 -6.05 -5.83
C LYS A 69 9.36 -6.07 -7.11
N TRP A 70 8.03 -6.07 -6.98
CA TRP A 70 7.06 -6.15 -8.08
C TRP A 70 5.94 -5.10 -7.91
N GLU A 71 6.24 -3.85 -8.26
CA GLU A 71 5.40 -2.67 -8.04
C GLU A 71 3.94 -2.85 -8.53
N GLY A 72 3.75 -3.42 -9.73
CA GLY A 72 2.42 -3.64 -10.29
C GLY A 72 1.62 -4.72 -9.56
N ILE A 73 2.20 -5.90 -9.35
CA ILE A 73 1.49 -7.04 -8.75
C ILE A 73 1.18 -6.74 -7.29
N GLY A 74 2.16 -6.23 -6.54
CA GLY A 74 2.00 -5.91 -5.14
C GLY A 74 1.05 -4.75 -4.87
N GLY A 75 1.13 -3.67 -5.67
CA GLY A 75 0.20 -2.54 -5.54
C GLY A 75 -1.25 -2.94 -5.83
N THR A 76 -1.46 -3.78 -6.85
CA THR A 76 -2.80 -4.28 -7.19
C THR A 76 -3.33 -5.23 -6.11
N LEU A 77 -2.48 -6.13 -5.59
CA LEU A 77 -2.84 -7.02 -4.49
C LEU A 77 -3.23 -6.22 -3.24
N ALA A 78 -2.48 -5.16 -2.91
CA ALA A 78 -2.79 -4.27 -1.80
C ALA A 78 -4.13 -3.54 -2.00
N LEU A 79 -4.40 -2.99 -3.20
CA LEU A 79 -5.68 -2.35 -3.51
C LEU A 79 -6.86 -3.31 -3.44
N VAL A 80 -6.74 -4.49 -4.05
CA VAL A 80 -7.80 -5.51 -4.06
C VAL A 80 -8.09 -6.01 -2.64
N SER A 81 -7.06 -6.13 -1.80
CA SER A 81 -7.21 -6.55 -0.40
C SER A 81 -7.82 -5.45 0.48
N LEU A 82 -7.71 -4.18 0.08
CA LEU A 82 -8.32 -3.05 0.80
C LEU A 82 -9.85 -3.03 0.66
N ILE A 83 -10.40 -3.50 -0.47
CA ILE A 83 -11.85 -3.53 -0.74
C ILE A 83 -12.61 -4.35 0.33
N PRO A 84 -12.29 -5.64 0.54
CA PRO A 84 -12.95 -6.44 1.57
C PRO A 84 -12.63 -5.94 2.98
N PHE A 85 -11.45 -5.34 3.22
CA PHE A 85 -11.16 -4.70 4.51
C PHE A 85 -12.18 -3.61 4.86
N ILE A 86 -12.57 -2.78 3.89
CA ILE A 86 -13.60 -1.75 4.07
C ILE A 86 -15.00 -2.38 4.17
N MET A 87 -15.28 -3.38 3.33
CA MET A 87 -16.61 -4.00 3.23
C MET A 87 -16.99 -4.81 4.48
N PHE A 88 -16.01 -5.44 5.13
CA PHE A 88 -16.18 -6.23 6.35
C PHE A 88 -15.85 -5.43 7.62
N ALA A 89 -15.74 -4.09 7.54
CA ALA A 89 -15.50 -3.26 8.71
C ALA A 89 -16.71 -3.33 9.67
N PRO A 90 -16.53 -3.73 10.94
CA PRO A 90 -17.65 -3.85 11.87
C PRO A 90 -18.22 -2.47 12.21
N PRO A 91 -19.53 -2.36 12.50
CA PRO A 91 -20.21 -1.08 12.73
C PRO A 91 -19.68 -0.31 13.96
N THR A 92 -18.93 -0.97 14.84
CA THR A 92 -18.21 -0.34 15.95
C THR A 92 -17.06 0.57 15.51
N VAL A 93 -16.58 0.42 14.28
CA VAL A 93 -15.50 1.26 13.74
C VAL A 93 -16.14 2.54 13.23
N THR A 94 -15.65 3.68 13.73
CA THR A 94 -16.14 4.98 13.27
C THR A 94 -15.82 5.18 11.79
N GLN A 95 -16.75 5.79 11.04
CA GLN A 95 -16.54 6.10 9.61
C GLN A 95 -15.26 6.90 9.37
N GLY A 96 -14.89 7.79 10.30
CA GLY A 96 -13.63 8.53 10.26
C GLY A 96 -12.39 7.62 10.31
N ALA A 97 -12.40 6.56 11.13
CA ALA A 97 -11.28 5.62 11.19
C ALA A 97 -11.14 4.82 9.89
N ILE A 98 -12.25 4.38 9.29
CA ILE A 98 -12.25 3.68 7.99
C ILE A 98 -11.65 4.59 6.90
N LEU A 99 -12.05 5.87 6.88
CA LEU A 99 -11.54 6.85 5.92
C LEU A 99 -10.03 7.07 6.07
N VAL A 100 -9.55 7.28 7.30
CA VAL A 100 -8.12 7.49 7.59
C VAL A 100 -7.30 6.27 7.17
N MET A 101 -7.73 5.05 7.50
CA MET A 101 -7.02 3.83 7.12
C MET A 101 -7.04 3.63 5.60
N THR A 102 -8.17 3.90 4.95
CA THR A 102 -8.28 3.82 3.48
C THR A 102 -7.33 4.78 2.79
N ILE A 103 -7.20 6.02 3.28
CA ILE A 103 -6.25 6.98 2.72
C ILE A 103 -4.81 6.53 3.01
N LEU A 104 -4.52 6.12 4.24
CA LEU A 104 -3.17 5.79 4.68
C LEU A 104 -2.58 4.59 3.91
N TYR A 105 -3.37 3.55 3.64
CA TYR A 105 -2.91 2.36 2.90
C TYR A 105 -3.29 2.38 1.41
N GLY A 106 -4.41 3.01 1.06
CA GLY A 106 -4.86 3.13 -0.32
C GLY A 106 -4.00 4.09 -1.14
N LEU A 107 -3.55 5.20 -0.56
CA LEU A 107 -2.68 6.16 -1.24
C LEU A 107 -1.36 5.52 -1.74
N PRO A 108 -0.57 4.81 -0.90
CA PRO A 108 0.63 4.14 -1.38
C PRO A 108 0.31 3.03 -2.41
N ALA A 109 -0.74 2.24 -2.19
CA ALA A 109 -1.14 1.18 -3.13
C ALA A 109 -1.52 1.76 -4.51
N LEU A 110 -2.28 2.86 -4.54
CA LEU A 110 -2.67 3.56 -5.77
C LEU A 110 -1.45 4.18 -6.47
N LEU A 111 -0.52 4.76 -5.71
CA LEU A 111 0.74 5.32 -6.23
C LEU A 111 1.58 4.23 -6.91
N PHE A 112 1.68 3.03 -6.31
CA PHE A 112 2.39 1.90 -6.92
C PHE A 112 1.78 1.46 -8.25
N VAL A 113 0.45 1.31 -8.30
CA VAL A 113 -0.25 0.94 -9.54
C VAL A 113 -0.12 2.03 -10.61
N PHE A 114 -0.23 3.30 -10.22
CA PHE A 114 -0.08 4.42 -11.14
C PHE A 114 1.35 4.51 -11.71
N CYS A 115 2.37 4.33 -10.86
CA CYS A 115 3.78 4.32 -11.27
C CYS A 115 4.08 3.16 -12.25
N TRP A 116 3.50 1.99 -11.98
CA TRP A 116 3.57 0.83 -12.87
C TRP A 116 2.95 1.13 -14.23
N TRP A 117 1.75 1.72 -14.25
CA TRP A 117 1.06 2.03 -15.50
C TRP A 117 1.82 3.05 -16.35
N LYS A 118 2.37 4.11 -15.73
CA LYS A 118 3.23 5.08 -16.43
C LYS A 118 4.50 4.44 -17.01
N THR A 119 5.13 3.55 -16.25
CA THR A 119 6.34 2.83 -16.70
C THR A 119 6.02 1.95 -17.91
N ARG A 120 4.91 1.21 -17.89
CA ARG A 120 4.46 0.36 -19.00
C ARG A 120 4.16 1.16 -20.27
N LYS A 121 3.49 2.32 -20.15
CA LYS A 121 3.21 3.19 -21.30
C LYS A 121 4.49 3.70 -21.96
N LYS A 122 5.50 4.09 -21.16
CA LYS A 122 6.80 4.55 -21.67
C LYS A 122 7.55 3.46 -22.44
N ILE A 123 7.49 2.20 -21.98
CA ILE A 123 8.11 1.06 -22.67
C ILE A 123 7.41 0.79 -24.01
N ILE A 124 6.07 0.77 -24.02
CA ILE A 124 5.30 0.49 -25.24
C ILE A 124 5.54 1.57 -26.31
N SER A 125 5.62 2.84 -25.91
CA SER A 125 5.93 3.92 -26.87
C SER A 125 7.35 3.84 -27.45
N GLN A 126 8.31 3.24 -26.73
CA GLN A 126 9.67 3.07 -27.25
C GLN A 126 9.78 1.87 -28.19
N VAL A 127 9.08 0.77 -27.88
CA VAL A 127 9.03 -0.42 -28.76
C VAL A 127 8.27 -0.12 -30.05
N ALA A 128 7.24 0.73 -30.01
CA ALA A 128 6.49 1.14 -31.21
C ALA A 128 7.26 2.11 -32.14
N GLN A 129 8.44 2.59 -31.72
CA GLN A 129 9.31 3.45 -32.53
C GLN A 129 10.61 2.75 -32.98
N GLN A 130 10.73 1.45 -32.73
CA GLN A 130 11.76 0.57 -33.33
C GLN A 130 11.13 -0.29 -34.42
#